data_AF-A0A2D4VZH5-F1
#
_entry.id   AF-A0A2D4VZH5-F1
#
_cell.length_a   1.000
_cell.length_b   1.000
_cell.length_c   1.000
_cell.angle_alpha   90.00
_cell.angle_beta   90.00
_cell.angle_gamma   90.00
#
_symmetry.space_group_name_H-M   'P 1'
#
loop_
_entity.id
_entity.type
_entity.pdbx_description
1 polymer ?
#
loop_
_entity_poly.entity_id
_entity_poly.type
_entity_poly.pdbx_seq_one_letter_code
_entity_poly.pdbx_strand_id
1 'polypeptide(L)'
;MMRTRAHTDSIARPVAGHALENHLEAIFLAREIKHSRGAETEHRNKPDFLFPSIEDYRDPSFAPSGLTMLAAKSTLKDRWRQVLTEAARIDHKHLLTLEPAVSEQQTEQMKAENLQLVVPGPFHHTYTRDQQNWLMDFKSFIELTRIQEARTT
;
A
#
# COMPACT_ATOMS: atom_id res chain seq x y z
N MET A 1 -26.53 48.05 -3.66
CA MET A 1 -26.63 47.28 -4.91
C MET A 1 -25.67 46.10 -4.80
N MET A 2 -26.19 44.89 -4.57
CA MET A 2 -25.42 43.66 -4.34
C MET A 2 -24.76 43.18 -5.64
N ARG A 3 -23.51 42.70 -5.56
CA ARG A 3 -22.91 41.79 -6.55
C ARG A 3 -22.31 40.60 -5.80
N THR A 4 -23.12 39.55 -5.70
CA THR A 4 -22.72 38.21 -5.24
C THR A 4 -21.64 37.67 -6.19
N ARG A 5 -20.44 37.41 -5.68
CA ARG A 5 -19.43 36.62 -6.40
C ARG A 5 -19.73 35.15 -6.14
N ALA A 6 -19.96 34.41 -7.22
CA ALA A 6 -20.09 32.97 -7.21
C ALA A 6 -18.83 32.33 -6.60
N HIS A 7 -19.03 31.51 -5.57
CA HIS A 7 -18.05 30.55 -5.10
C HIS A 7 -18.08 29.38 -6.07
N THR A 8 -17.15 29.35 -7.01
CA THR A 8 -16.95 28.17 -7.85
C THR A 8 -16.12 27.19 -7.05
N ASP A 9 -16.78 26.27 -6.35
CA ASP A 9 -16.13 25.06 -5.85
C ASP A 9 -15.62 24.29 -7.07
N SER A 10 -14.31 24.37 -7.29
CA SER A 10 -13.62 23.51 -8.23
C SER A 10 -13.67 22.08 -7.67
N ILE A 11 -14.64 21.28 -8.13
CA ILE A 11 -14.64 19.83 -7.93
C ILE A 11 -13.39 19.29 -8.63
N ALA A 12 -12.30 19.15 -7.89
CA ALA A 12 -11.09 18.50 -8.37
C ALA A 12 -11.44 17.04 -8.66
N ARG A 13 -11.43 16.68 -9.94
CA ARG A 13 -11.60 15.31 -10.40
C ARG A 13 -10.50 14.45 -9.76
N PRO A 14 -10.80 13.37 -9.01
CA PRO A 14 -9.77 12.50 -8.49
C PRO A 14 -8.94 11.96 -9.65
N VAL A 15 -7.63 12.23 -9.64
CA VAL A 15 -6.70 11.62 -10.58
C VAL A 15 -6.77 10.11 -10.33
N ALA A 16 -6.96 9.29 -11.37
CA ALA A 16 -7.34 7.89 -11.25
C ALA A 16 -6.46 7.03 -10.29
N GLY A 17 -5.22 7.43 -10.02
CA GLY A 17 -4.35 6.80 -9.03
C GLY A 17 -4.90 6.87 -7.59
N HIS A 18 -5.48 8.00 -7.19
CA HIS A 18 -5.98 8.19 -5.83
C HIS A 18 -7.27 7.43 -5.53
N ALA A 19 -8.00 6.97 -6.56
CA ALA A 19 -9.26 6.26 -6.33
C ALA A 19 -9.02 4.95 -5.56
N LEU A 20 -7.96 4.20 -5.90
CA LEU A 20 -7.61 2.97 -5.21
C LEU A 20 -7.17 3.25 -3.78
N GLU A 21 -6.25 4.19 -3.59
CA GLU A 21 -5.80 4.61 -2.26
C GLU A 21 -6.97 5.06 -1.37
N ASN A 22 -7.90 5.87 -1.91
CA ASN A 22 -9.08 6.33 -1.16
C ASN A 22 -9.95 5.17 -0.67
N HIS A 23 -10.15 4.15 -1.52
CA HIS A 23 -10.92 2.95 -1.12
C HIS A 23 -10.19 2.15 -0.04
N LEU A 24 -8.87 2.01 -0.15
CA LEU A 24 -8.06 1.33 0.86
C LEU A 24 -8.10 2.06 2.20
N GLU A 25 -7.94 3.39 2.19
CA GLU A 25 -8.02 4.22 3.39
C GLU A 25 -9.39 4.09 4.06
N ALA A 26 -10.49 4.17 3.29
CA ALA A 26 -11.84 3.97 3.84
C ALA A 26 -12.00 2.59 4.50
N ILE A 27 -11.40 1.55 3.93
CA ILE A 27 -11.39 0.20 4.49
C ILE A 27 -10.59 0.15 5.80
N PHE A 28 -9.41 0.77 5.85
CA PHE A 28 -8.57 0.80 7.05
C PHE A 28 -9.25 1.56 8.18
N LEU A 29 -9.84 2.72 7.90
CA LEU A 29 -10.62 3.52 8.84
C LEU A 29 -11.82 2.72 9.38
N ALA A 30 -12.61 2.08 8.50
CA ALA A 30 -13.77 1.28 8.92
C ALA A 30 -13.40 0.04 9.74
N ARG A 31 -12.14 -0.42 9.67
CA ARG A 31 -11.62 -1.55 10.44
C ARG A 31 -10.76 -1.12 11.63
N GLU A 32 -10.69 0.18 11.91
CA GLU A 32 -9.92 0.79 13.00
C GLU A 32 -8.43 0.38 12.98
N ILE A 33 -7.86 0.25 11.78
CA ILE A 33 -6.44 -0.07 11.60
C ILE A 33 -5.65 1.22 11.66
N LYS A 34 -4.69 1.30 12.58
CA LYS A 34 -3.78 2.45 12.66
C LYS A 34 -2.91 2.52 11.42
N HIS A 35 -2.87 3.68 10.79
CA HIS A 35 -2.03 3.93 9.63
C HIS A 35 -1.71 5.41 9.45
N SER A 36 -0.67 5.69 8.68
CA SER A 36 -0.41 7.01 8.11
C SER A 36 -0.42 6.92 6.59
N ARG A 37 -1.19 7.79 5.94
CA ARG A 37 -1.28 7.87 4.47
C ARG A 37 -0.30 8.89 3.90
N GLY A 38 0.45 8.51 2.87
CA GLY A 38 1.32 9.42 2.10
C GLY A 38 2.41 10.13 2.92
N ALA A 39 2.84 9.52 4.02
CA ALA A 39 3.79 10.13 4.95
C ALA A 39 5.23 10.10 4.41
N GLU A 40 6.01 11.14 4.72
CA GLU A 40 7.41 11.24 4.27
C GLU A 40 8.34 10.38 5.13
N THR A 41 9.05 9.46 4.47
CA THR A 41 10.12 8.63 5.04
C THR A 41 11.49 9.22 4.67
N GLU A 42 12.53 8.39 4.63
CA GLU A 42 13.86 8.80 4.21
C GLU A 42 13.85 9.35 2.77
N HIS A 43 14.75 10.29 2.48
CA HIS A 43 14.95 10.85 1.14
C HIS A 43 13.68 11.47 0.48
N ARG A 44 12.68 11.88 1.28
CA ARG A 44 11.39 12.40 0.82
C ARG A 44 10.56 11.38 0.04
N ASN A 45 10.82 10.10 0.24
CA ASN A 45 9.97 9.05 -0.29
C ASN A 45 8.61 9.07 0.45
N LYS A 46 7.57 8.60 -0.25
CA LYS A 46 6.18 8.64 0.21
C LYS A 46 5.49 7.32 -0.11
N PRO A 47 5.64 6.29 0.75
CA PRO A 47 4.77 5.13 0.66
C PRO A 47 3.31 5.56 0.79
N ASP A 48 2.42 4.88 0.07
CA ASP A 48 1.00 5.21 0.09
C ASP A 48 0.41 5.02 1.50
N PHE A 49 0.80 3.94 2.19
CA PHE A 49 0.44 3.67 3.57
C PHE A 49 1.61 3.11 4.40
N LEU A 50 1.73 3.60 5.63
CA LEU A 50 2.57 3.05 6.69
C LEU A 50 1.71 2.59 7.87
N PHE A 51 2.13 1.50 8.52
CA PHE A 51 1.46 0.91 9.67
C PHE A 51 2.49 0.65 10.78
N PRO A 52 2.16 0.93 12.05
CA PRO A 52 0.90 1.52 12.52
C PRO A 52 0.83 3.05 12.33
N SER A 53 1.97 3.75 12.28
CA SER A 53 2.00 5.20 12.04
C SER A 53 3.38 5.67 11.55
N ILE A 54 3.46 6.90 11.07
CA ILE A 54 4.74 7.55 10.74
C ILE A 54 5.54 7.88 12.00
N GLU A 55 4.88 8.16 13.12
CA GLU A 55 5.53 8.39 14.41
C GLU A 55 6.30 7.14 14.84
N ASP A 56 5.65 5.97 14.80
CA ASP A 56 6.27 4.67 15.10
C ASP A 56 7.37 4.33 14.08
N TYR A 57 7.13 4.63 12.80
CA TYR A 57 8.15 4.47 11.75
C TYR A 57 9.37 5.39 11.95
N ARG A 58 9.25 6.53 12.65
CA ARG A 58 10.38 7.44 12.90
C ARG A 58 11.06 7.18 14.22
N ASP A 59 10.40 6.50 15.16
CA ASP A 59 10.97 6.13 16.45
C ASP A 59 12.01 5.02 16.30
N PRO A 60 13.31 5.29 16.52
CA PRO A 60 14.36 4.28 16.41
C PRO A 60 14.24 3.15 17.44
N SER A 61 13.50 3.36 18.53
CA SER A 61 13.25 2.36 19.57
C SER A 61 12.12 1.40 19.20
N PHE A 62 11.26 1.78 18.26
CA PHE A 62 10.20 0.91 17.74
C PHE A 62 10.80 -0.23 16.91
N ALA A 63 10.40 -1.47 17.16
CA ALA A 63 10.97 -2.61 16.47
C ALA A 63 10.53 -2.66 14.99
N PRO A 64 11.45 -2.82 14.02
CA PRO A 64 11.10 -2.97 12.60
C PRO A 64 10.11 -4.11 12.30
N SER A 65 10.09 -5.15 13.13
CA SER A 65 9.17 -6.29 13.01
C SER A 65 7.70 -5.95 13.28
N GLY A 66 7.43 -4.76 13.82
CA GLY A 66 6.09 -4.20 13.98
C GLY A 66 5.69 -3.20 12.89
N LEU A 67 6.57 -2.90 11.93
CA LEU A 67 6.33 -1.94 10.87
C LEU A 67 5.90 -2.64 9.57
N THR A 68 4.79 -2.19 8.99
CA THR A 68 4.36 -2.60 7.64
C THR A 68 4.20 -1.39 6.74
N MET A 69 4.35 -1.59 5.42
CA MET A 69 3.93 -0.62 4.42
C MET A 69 3.05 -1.27 3.36
N LEU A 70 2.19 -0.47 2.72
CA LEU A 70 1.45 -0.86 1.53
C LEU A 70 1.54 0.24 0.47
N ALA A 71 2.10 -0.09 -0.69
CA ALA A 71 1.93 0.71 -1.89
C ALA A 71 0.67 0.23 -2.64
N ALA A 72 -0.01 1.14 -3.34
CA ALA A 72 -1.20 0.87 -4.13
C ALA A 72 -0.98 1.36 -5.57
N LYS A 73 -1.02 0.44 -6.54
CA LYS A 73 -0.89 0.78 -7.96
C LYS A 73 -2.00 0.13 -8.75
N SER A 74 -2.79 0.92 -9.48
CA SER A 74 -3.80 0.37 -10.40
C SER A 74 -3.18 -0.34 -11.61
N THR A 75 -1.92 -0.04 -11.93
CA THR A 75 -1.14 -0.68 -13.01
C THR A 75 0.33 -0.71 -12.62
N LEU A 76 0.98 -1.87 -12.78
CA LEU A 76 2.32 -2.17 -12.28
C LEU A 76 3.42 -1.90 -13.29
N LYS A 77 3.32 -2.46 -14.50
CA LYS A 77 4.38 -2.42 -15.53
C LYS A 77 5.79 -2.54 -14.90
N ASP A 78 6.67 -1.57 -15.12
CA ASP A 78 7.99 -1.44 -14.51
C ASP A 78 8.01 -0.54 -13.26
N ARG A 79 6.90 0.15 -12.97
CA ARG A 79 6.79 1.15 -11.90
C ARG A 79 6.76 0.54 -10.50
N TRP A 80 6.50 -0.76 -10.36
CA TRP A 80 6.56 -1.44 -9.07
C TRP A 80 7.93 -1.29 -8.39
N ARG A 81 9.01 -1.12 -9.17
CA ARG A 81 10.38 -0.95 -8.67
C ARG A 81 10.54 0.30 -7.80
N GLN A 82 9.70 1.32 -8.00
CA GLN A 82 9.71 2.55 -7.20
C GLN A 82 9.39 2.28 -5.73
N VAL A 83 8.60 1.25 -5.45
CA VAL A 83 8.19 0.86 -4.10
C VAL A 83 9.39 0.39 -3.26
N LEU A 84 10.41 -0.20 -3.91
CA LEU A 84 11.55 -0.81 -3.22
C LEU A 84 12.33 0.19 -2.35
N THR A 85 12.31 1.47 -2.71
CA THR A 85 13.06 2.52 -2.01
C THR A 85 12.23 3.26 -0.96
N GLU A 86 10.92 3.03 -0.85
CA GLU A 86 10.02 3.95 -0.12
C GLU A 86 10.14 3.91 1.40
N ALA A 87 10.58 2.80 2.00
CA ALA A 87 10.68 2.65 3.45
C ALA A 87 11.89 1.79 3.81
N ALA A 88 12.98 2.43 4.24
CA ALA A 88 14.25 1.75 4.50
C ALA A 88 14.21 0.81 5.71
N ARG A 89 13.37 1.11 6.72
CA ARG A 89 13.22 0.26 7.91
C ARG A 89 12.38 -1.00 7.68
N ILE A 90 11.74 -1.14 6.52
CA ILE A 90 10.81 -2.23 6.22
C ILE A 90 11.41 -3.08 5.10
N ASP A 91 11.99 -4.23 5.46
CA ASP A 91 12.62 -5.13 4.50
C ASP A 91 11.59 -5.84 3.60
N HIS A 92 10.48 -6.29 4.18
CA HIS A 92 9.39 -6.95 3.46
C HIS A 92 8.28 -5.96 3.13
N LYS A 93 8.22 -5.54 1.85
CA LYS A 93 7.29 -4.53 1.36
C LYS A 93 6.06 -5.18 0.73
N HIS A 94 4.94 -4.46 0.70
CA HIS A 94 3.71 -4.94 0.09
C HIS A 94 3.21 -3.98 -0.97
N LEU A 95 2.72 -4.53 -2.07
CA LEU A 95 2.18 -3.77 -3.19
C LEU A 95 0.83 -4.34 -3.60
N LEU A 96 -0.22 -3.54 -3.44
CA LEU A 96 -1.56 -3.88 -3.89
C LEU A 96 -1.80 -3.46 -5.33
N THR A 97 -2.38 -4.37 -6.11
CA THR A 97 -2.87 -4.10 -7.47
C THR A 97 -4.26 -4.67 -7.70
N LEU A 98 -4.98 -4.06 -8.65
CA LEU A 98 -6.20 -4.62 -9.26
C LEU A 98 -5.97 -5.07 -10.72
N GLU A 99 -4.73 -4.94 -11.22
CA GLU A 99 -4.37 -5.35 -12.57
C GLU A 99 -4.47 -6.89 -12.69
N PRO A 100 -5.22 -7.41 -13.68
CA PRO A 100 -5.28 -8.84 -13.91
C PRO A 100 -3.95 -9.33 -14.51
N ALA A 101 -3.29 -10.23 -13.78
CA ALA A 101 -2.04 -10.90 -14.12
C ALA A 101 -0.81 -9.99 -14.29
N VAL A 102 0.34 -10.48 -13.81
CA VAL A 102 1.68 -10.02 -14.22
C VAL A 102 2.47 -11.22 -14.72
N SER A 103 3.57 -11.00 -15.46
CA SER A 103 4.37 -12.13 -15.93
C SER A 103 5.04 -12.87 -14.76
N GLU A 104 5.26 -14.17 -14.92
CA GLU A 104 5.98 -14.96 -13.91
C GLU A 104 7.39 -14.41 -13.67
N GLN A 105 8.06 -13.93 -14.72
CA GLN A 105 9.36 -13.26 -14.61
C GLN A 105 9.30 -12.02 -13.70
N GLN A 106 8.24 -11.19 -13.84
CA GLN A 106 8.04 -10.05 -12.94
C GLN A 106 7.77 -10.52 -11.50
N THR A 107 6.99 -11.59 -11.32
CA THR A 107 6.76 -12.19 -10.01
C THR A 107 8.05 -12.68 -9.36
N GLU A 108 8.93 -13.35 -10.09
CA GLU A 108 10.23 -13.81 -9.57
C GLU A 108 11.14 -12.64 -9.20
N GLN A 109 11.12 -11.54 -9.97
CA GLN A 109 11.84 -10.32 -9.59
C GLN A 109 11.29 -9.71 -8.31
N MET A 110 9.97 -9.66 -8.13
CA MET A 110 9.35 -9.16 -6.90
C MET A 110 9.70 -10.02 -5.68
N LYS A 111 9.69 -11.36 -5.84
CA LYS A 111 10.13 -12.31 -4.82
C LYS A 111 11.58 -12.05 -4.38
N ALA A 112 12.49 -11.92 -5.36
CA ALA A 112 13.90 -11.68 -5.09
C ALA A 112 14.17 -10.36 -4.34
N GLU A 113 13.31 -9.37 -4.54
CA GLU A 113 13.39 -8.04 -3.92
C GLU A 113 12.56 -7.91 -2.63
N ASN A 114 12.06 -9.03 -2.06
CA ASN A 114 11.19 -9.06 -0.87
C ASN A 114 9.92 -8.18 -1.00
N LEU A 115 9.41 -8.03 -2.23
CA LEU A 115 8.17 -7.32 -2.51
C LEU A 115 7.01 -8.31 -2.66
N GLN A 116 6.14 -8.38 -1.66
CA GLN A 116 4.94 -9.21 -1.69
C GLN A 116 3.83 -8.54 -2.52
N LEU A 117 3.37 -9.23 -3.58
CA LEU A 117 2.21 -8.76 -4.33
C LEU A 117 0.93 -9.12 -3.57
N VAL A 118 0.10 -8.10 -3.34
CA VAL A 118 -1.22 -8.21 -2.71
C VAL A 118 -2.28 -8.03 -3.78
N VAL A 119 -3.14 -9.03 -3.95
CA VAL A 119 -4.19 -9.02 -4.98
C VAL A 119 -5.51 -9.41 -4.30
N PRO A 120 -6.63 -8.72 -4.53
CA PRO A 120 -7.91 -9.18 -3.98
C PRO A 120 -8.27 -10.56 -4.54
N GLY A 121 -8.77 -11.45 -3.67
CA GLY A 121 -9.06 -12.86 -3.99
C GLY A 121 -9.80 -13.08 -5.33
N PRO A 122 -10.82 -12.28 -5.70
CA PRO A 122 -11.49 -12.43 -6.98
C PRO A 122 -10.60 -12.32 -8.22
N PHE A 123 -9.42 -11.69 -8.15
CA PHE A 123 -8.48 -11.58 -9.28
C PHE A 123 -7.41 -12.68 -9.30
N HIS A 124 -7.30 -13.52 -8.26
CA HIS A 124 -6.23 -14.55 -8.20
C HIS A 124 -6.32 -15.54 -9.36
N HIS A 125 -7.53 -15.84 -9.83
CA HIS A 125 -7.75 -16.77 -10.94
C HIS A 125 -7.12 -16.33 -12.27
N THR A 126 -6.71 -15.06 -12.40
CA THR A 126 -6.02 -14.57 -13.60
C THR A 126 -4.52 -14.89 -13.60
N TYR A 127 -3.97 -15.35 -12.48
CA TYR A 127 -2.56 -15.70 -12.31
C TYR A 127 -2.34 -17.20 -12.47
N THR A 128 -1.10 -17.62 -12.74
CA THR A 128 -0.76 -19.04 -12.79
C THR A 128 -0.85 -19.68 -11.41
N ARG A 129 -0.97 -21.01 -11.35
CA ARG A 129 -1.09 -21.73 -10.07
C ARG A 129 0.11 -21.46 -9.14
N ASP A 130 1.31 -21.41 -9.71
CA ASP A 130 2.53 -21.15 -8.93
C ASP A 130 2.59 -19.71 -8.42
N GLN A 131 2.09 -18.75 -9.20
CA GLN A 131 1.92 -17.37 -8.73
C GLN A 131 0.88 -17.31 -7.60
N GLN A 132 -0.29 -17.95 -7.76
CA GLN A 132 -1.36 -17.97 -6.75
C GLN A 132 -0.88 -18.48 -5.39
N ASN A 133 0.01 -19.48 -5.35
CA ASN A 133 0.59 -19.99 -4.11
C ASN A 133 1.46 -18.97 -3.37
N TRP A 134 1.96 -17.95 -4.07
CA TRP A 134 2.80 -16.89 -3.52
C TRP A 134 2.04 -15.58 -3.29
N LEU A 135 0.95 -15.33 -4.03
CA LEU A 135 0.15 -14.11 -3.84
C LEU A 135 -0.41 -14.02 -2.42
N MET A 136 -0.46 -12.80 -1.91
CA MET A 136 -1.18 -12.50 -0.68
C MET A 136 -2.55 -11.93 -1.03
N ASP A 137 -3.63 -12.44 -0.42
CA ASP A 137 -4.92 -11.77 -0.54
C ASP A 137 -5.01 -10.55 0.40
N PHE A 138 -5.88 -9.60 0.05
CA PHE A 138 -6.00 -8.38 0.84
C PHE A 138 -6.44 -8.63 2.29
N LYS A 139 -7.25 -9.67 2.53
CA LYS A 139 -7.66 -10.05 3.90
C LYS A 139 -6.45 -10.47 4.73
N SER A 140 -5.56 -11.27 4.17
CA SER A 140 -4.33 -11.74 4.81
C SER A 140 -3.38 -10.58 5.10
N PHE A 141 -3.34 -9.57 4.22
CA PHE A 141 -2.62 -8.33 4.50
C PHE A 141 -3.19 -7.59 5.71
N ILE A 142 -4.53 -7.47 5.82
CA ILE A 142 -5.16 -6.87 7.01
C ILE A 142 -4.76 -7.62 8.29
N GLU A 143 -4.83 -8.95 8.30
CA GLU A 143 -4.43 -9.74 9.47
C GLU A 143 -2.94 -9.56 9.79
N LEU A 144 -2.08 -9.47 8.78
CA LEU A 144 -0.66 -9.19 8.96
C LEU A 144 -0.43 -7.88 9.70
N THR A 145 -1.12 -6.79 9.32
CA THR A 145 -0.95 -5.49 10.00
C THR A 145 -1.31 -5.57 11.49
N ARG A 146 -2.35 -6.35 11.84
CA ARG A 146 -2.77 -6.56 13.24
C ARG A 146 -1.75 -7.39 14.02
N ILE A 147 -1.23 -8.46 13.41
CA ILE A 147 -0.20 -9.30 14.03
C ILE A 147 1.07 -8.48 14.29
N GLN A 148 1.47 -7.61 13.37
CA GLN A 148 2.65 -6.78 13.54
C GLN A 148 2.47 -5.71 14.61
N GLU A 149 1.31 -5.05 14.66
CA GLU A 149 0.98 -4.11 15.74
C GLU A 149 1.01 -4.79 17.13
N ALA A 150 0.54 -6.03 17.23
CA ALA A 150 0.57 -6.78 18.49
C ALA A 150 1.99 -7.18 18.96
N ARG A 151 3.02 -7.10 18.11
CA ARG A 151 4.41 -7.43 18.49
C ARG A 151 5.12 -6.30 19.23
N THR A 152 4.52 -5.11 19.28
CA THR A 152 5.08 -3.93 19.94
C THR A 152 4.36 -3.55 21.23
N THR A 153 3.27 -4.26 21.56
CA THR A 153 2.56 -4.17 22.86
C THR A 153 3.09 -5.23 23.82
#